data_AF-A0A1Y2VAN9-F1
#
_entry.id   AF-A0A1Y2VAN9-F1
#
_cell.length_a   1.000
_cell.length_b   1.000
_cell.length_c   1.000
_cell.angle_alpha   90.00
_cell.angle_beta   90.00
_cell.angle_gamma   90.00
#
_symmetry.space_group_name_H-M   'P 1'
#
loop_
_entity.id
_entity.type
_entity.pdbx_description
1 polymer ?
#
loop_
_entity_poly.entity_id
_entity_poly.type
_entity_poly.pdbx_seq_one_letter_code
_entity_poly.pdbx_strand_id
1 'polypeptide(L)'
;MNPVAPNTLAYQGSALEAFDEIARNKTSLGLLHTAHVLWCGDSCSRDVDCTFLHYKRPEPRLPNIAARSPRHRYNKDTANFFTLMGGEGYKPGIPQKHRINFWPIVESVLRKVDHIKSDGGLLFCDYTDWTKKQDSCARMTMEYVCRDSIQWLALWCGTATTALFARLIALTTLPDDPCIPPLDLFHQRVRMYGRSLRDLVKEMVEEGWDRDATHVLLSIARQFVLQYIEKVDFEDNARSNNGIHAQMGRDEEVWDSIVYRTHTANTYVASIIVARAAALPEINGDWLFCSAVNDAISMDLGKSALRVYQLDNHNPTATFGPKEKKQKIQARRQVGYHSIYLDLMDDLVNTGCPEPLVHYASAGFLFVQMHPRYLERSLGFRFPVHEAMARALQNRFGDEPTDAWLDGLIHLRWLVSTSDTKELQPKSTLCEDLLAACLKRQSQRKSAWDSNHAGSSKNPEILTDDSDIHCPCAADWVTTIHTLSSQANNPDELQKLLGSVMNDNSVPFSAGQLSTVGSRDDIWALCMACKVDCSNDCEWLAFAKYVWKQFYSASHIGQGCHAGTFTKLKNDIGFNITMTKVRD
;
A
#
# COMPACT_ATOMS: atom_id res chain seq x y z
N MET A 1 12.51 23.94 16.40
CA MET A 1 13.41 24.24 15.26
C MET A 1 12.55 24.95 14.23
N ASN A 2 13.02 26.03 13.58
CA ASN A 2 12.18 26.70 12.58
C ASN A 2 11.81 25.72 11.44
N PRO A 3 10.61 25.82 10.86
CA PRO A 3 10.20 24.96 9.75
C PRO A 3 11.13 25.15 8.55
N VAL A 4 11.41 24.06 7.85
CA VAL A 4 12.26 24.04 6.65
C VAL A 4 11.53 24.68 5.46
N ALA A 5 10.18 24.52 5.39
CA ALA A 5 9.36 25.07 4.30
C ALA A 5 8.07 25.77 4.81
N PRO A 6 8.17 26.97 5.40
CA PRO A 6 7.04 27.62 6.09
C PRO A 6 5.94 28.21 5.19
N ASN A 7 6.20 28.47 3.91
CA ASN A 7 5.31 29.31 3.08
C ASN A 7 4.61 28.56 1.93
N THR A 8 4.67 27.23 1.92
CA THR A 8 4.18 26.42 0.78
C THR A 8 2.71 26.06 0.84
N LEU A 9 2.07 26.13 2.02
CA LEU A 9 0.72 25.61 2.24
C LEU A 9 -0.29 26.73 2.48
N ALA A 10 -1.49 26.59 1.91
CA ALA A 10 -2.62 27.47 2.18
C ALA A 10 -3.10 27.34 3.63
N TYR A 11 -3.19 26.11 4.14
CA TYR A 11 -3.65 25.84 5.51
C TYR A 11 -2.68 26.37 6.57
N GLN A 12 -3.22 27.08 7.56
CA GLN A 12 -2.48 27.73 8.65
C GLN A 12 -2.71 27.09 10.02
N GLY A 13 -3.56 26.06 10.12
CA GLY A 13 -3.79 25.33 11.37
C GLY A 13 -2.71 24.30 11.68
N SER A 14 -2.91 23.53 12.75
CA SER A 14 -1.98 22.49 13.19
C SER A 14 -2.08 21.21 12.35
N ALA A 15 -1.01 20.41 12.34
CA ALA A 15 -1.01 19.13 11.62
C ALA A 15 -2.05 18.13 12.18
N LEU A 16 -2.37 18.20 13.47
CA LEU A 16 -3.41 17.36 14.08
C LEU A 16 -4.81 17.75 13.63
N GLU A 17 -5.11 19.06 13.54
CA GLU A 17 -6.39 19.53 12.99
C GLU A 17 -6.53 19.17 11.52
N ALA A 18 -5.46 19.34 10.72
CA ALA A 18 -5.42 18.89 9.33
C ALA A 18 -5.65 17.37 9.21
N PHE A 19 -5.05 16.56 10.09
CA PHE A 19 -5.27 15.12 10.12
C PHE A 19 -6.74 14.80 10.40
N ASP A 20 -7.31 15.40 11.44
CA ASP A 20 -8.70 15.16 11.85
C ASP A 20 -9.69 15.63 10.78
N GLU A 21 -9.36 16.64 9.97
CA GLU A 21 -10.14 17.06 8.80
C GLU A 21 -10.09 16.02 7.67
N ILE A 22 -8.88 15.54 7.32
CA ILE A 22 -8.71 14.51 6.29
C ILE A 22 -9.40 13.20 6.69
N ALA A 23 -9.26 12.79 7.95
CA ALA A 23 -9.80 11.54 8.48
C ALA A 23 -11.34 11.47 8.47
N ARG A 24 -12.05 12.60 8.37
CA ARG A 24 -13.52 12.64 8.22
C ARG A 24 -14.01 12.15 6.86
N ASN A 25 -13.13 12.08 5.87
CA ASN A 25 -13.51 11.65 4.54
C ASN A 25 -13.93 10.18 4.54
N LYS A 26 -15.01 9.89 3.81
CA LYS A 26 -15.54 8.53 3.61
C LYS A 26 -15.18 7.96 2.24
N THR A 27 -14.64 8.80 1.36
CA THR A 27 -14.32 8.46 -0.03
C THR A 27 -12.88 8.88 -0.33
N SER A 28 -12.21 8.14 -1.20
CA SER A 28 -10.83 8.41 -1.60
C SER A 28 -10.75 9.73 -2.39
N LEU A 29 -11.77 10.05 -3.18
CA LEU A 29 -11.90 11.34 -3.85
C LEU A 29 -12.05 12.49 -2.86
N GLY A 30 -12.85 12.32 -1.80
CA GLY A 30 -13.02 13.33 -0.75
C GLY A 30 -11.69 13.59 -0.01
N LEU A 31 -10.95 12.52 0.28
CA LEU A 31 -9.61 12.61 0.88
C LEU A 31 -8.66 13.41 -0.01
N LEU A 32 -8.61 13.13 -1.32
CA LEU A 32 -7.79 13.89 -2.29
C LEU A 32 -8.18 15.38 -2.28
N HIS A 33 -9.47 15.68 -2.37
CA HIS A 33 -9.96 17.06 -2.43
C HIS A 33 -9.66 17.82 -1.15
N THR A 34 -9.86 17.20 0.01
CA THR A 34 -9.57 17.81 1.31
C THR A 34 -8.06 18.09 1.44
N ALA A 35 -7.21 17.10 1.16
CA ALA A 35 -5.76 17.29 1.20
C ALA A 35 -5.28 18.39 0.24
N HIS A 36 -5.88 18.49 -0.95
CA HIS A 36 -5.61 19.56 -1.89
C HIS A 36 -6.05 20.94 -1.40
N VAL A 37 -7.25 21.07 -0.82
CA VAL A 37 -7.72 22.36 -0.28
C VAL A 37 -6.79 22.82 0.82
N LEU A 38 -6.35 21.91 1.70
CA LEU A 38 -5.37 22.23 2.73
C LEU A 38 -4.00 22.65 2.15
N TRP A 39 -3.64 22.10 0.99
CA TRP A 39 -2.39 22.45 0.30
C TRP A 39 -2.46 23.78 -0.46
N CYS A 40 -3.40 23.90 -1.40
CA CYS A 40 -3.46 25.01 -2.37
C CYS A 40 -4.52 26.07 -2.05
N GLY A 41 -5.48 25.77 -1.16
CA GLY A 41 -6.67 26.59 -0.92
C GLY A 41 -7.81 26.33 -1.91
N ASP A 42 -9.00 26.82 -1.58
CA ASP A 42 -10.23 26.59 -2.35
C ASP A 42 -10.24 27.26 -3.73
N SER A 43 -9.45 28.31 -3.92
CA SER A 43 -9.39 29.08 -5.17
C SER A 43 -8.41 28.51 -6.21
N CYS A 44 -7.79 27.35 -5.94
CA CYS A 44 -6.86 26.73 -6.88
C CYS A 44 -7.58 26.27 -8.15
N SER A 45 -6.99 26.56 -9.32
CA SER A 45 -7.54 26.26 -10.65
C SER A 45 -7.62 24.77 -10.98
N ARG A 46 -6.91 23.91 -10.24
CA ARG A 46 -6.78 22.45 -10.51
C ARG A 46 -6.37 22.16 -11.96
N ASP A 47 -5.46 22.97 -12.49
CA ASP A 47 -4.79 22.77 -13.77
C ASP A 47 -3.30 22.47 -13.58
N VAL A 48 -2.51 22.58 -14.64
CA VAL A 48 -1.06 22.33 -14.63
C VAL A 48 -0.25 23.30 -13.76
N ASP A 49 -0.85 24.40 -13.29
CA ASP A 49 -0.22 25.33 -12.34
C ASP A 49 -0.47 24.92 -10.87
N CYS A 50 -1.29 23.89 -10.61
CA CYS A 50 -1.57 23.38 -9.26
C CYS A 50 -0.37 22.64 -8.64
N THR A 51 0.27 23.22 -7.62
CA THR A 51 1.47 22.65 -6.97
C THR A 51 1.23 21.37 -6.17
N PHE A 52 -0.03 20.98 -5.94
CA PHE A 52 -0.34 19.72 -5.27
C PHE A 52 -0.07 18.50 -6.15
N LEU A 53 -0.44 18.51 -7.44
CA LEU A 53 -0.22 17.37 -8.35
C LEU A 53 0.87 17.65 -9.39
N HIS A 54 1.27 18.91 -9.54
CA HIS A 54 2.20 19.38 -10.56
C HIS A 54 3.34 20.15 -9.92
N TYR A 55 4.44 20.31 -10.66
CA TYR A 55 5.57 21.14 -10.29
C TYR A 55 6.02 21.97 -11.49
N LYS A 56 5.78 23.27 -11.39
CA LYS A 56 6.29 24.26 -12.33
C LYS A 56 7.69 24.67 -11.88
N ARG A 57 8.71 24.04 -12.46
CA ARG A 57 10.11 24.38 -12.19
C ARG A 57 10.34 25.87 -12.46
N PRO A 58 10.76 26.67 -11.46
CA PRO A 58 11.15 28.04 -11.69
C PRO A 58 12.49 28.11 -12.40
N GLU A 59 12.73 29.19 -13.14
CA GLU A 59 14.06 29.43 -13.70
C GLU A 59 15.07 29.62 -12.56
N PRO A 60 16.23 28.93 -12.60
CA PRO A 60 17.22 29.02 -11.55
C PRO A 60 17.71 30.46 -11.41
N ARG A 61 17.47 31.05 -10.24
CA ARG A 61 18.06 32.34 -9.89
C ARG A 61 19.51 32.10 -9.52
N LEU A 62 20.38 32.16 -10.52
CA LEU A 62 21.82 32.08 -10.30
C LEU A 62 22.21 33.20 -9.32
N PRO A 63 22.82 32.87 -8.17
CA PRO A 63 23.43 33.85 -7.32
C PRO A 63 24.39 34.66 -8.17
N ASN A 64 24.52 35.96 -7.89
CA ASN A 64 25.50 36.83 -8.52
C ASN A 64 26.95 36.49 -8.05
N ILE A 65 27.24 35.20 -7.85
CA ILE A 65 28.47 34.65 -7.30
C ILE A 65 29.37 34.29 -8.49
N ALA A 66 30.57 34.87 -8.47
CA ALA A 66 31.59 34.65 -9.48
C ALA A 66 31.94 33.15 -9.63
N ALA A 67 31.56 32.55 -10.77
CA ALA A 67 32.20 31.49 -11.56
C ALA A 67 32.91 30.27 -10.89
N ARG A 68 32.87 30.04 -9.58
CA ARG A 68 33.71 29.03 -8.91
C ARG A 68 33.08 28.27 -7.74
N SER A 69 31.76 28.05 -7.72
CA SER A 69 31.25 26.93 -6.91
C SER A 69 31.78 25.61 -7.49
N PRO A 70 32.35 24.71 -6.67
CA PRO A 70 32.78 23.40 -7.15
C PRO A 70 31.58 22.66 -7.76
N ARG A 71 31.69 22.28 -9.03
CA ARG A 71 30.65 21.48 -9.72
C ARG A 71 30.49 20.13 -9.03
N HIS A 72 29.29 19.57 -9.09
CA HIS A 72 29.08 18.18 -8.69
C HIS A 72 29.99 17.25 -9.51
N ARG A 73 30.51 16.16 -8.92
CA ARG A 73 31.45 15.24 -9.60
C ARG A 73 30.82 14.50 -10.79
N TYR A 74 29.51 14.31 -10.74
CA TYR A 74 28.71 13.79 -11.83
C TYR A 74 27.88 14.94 -12.41
N ASN A 75 28.37 15.52 -13.50
CA ASN A 75 27.83 16.70 -14.18
C ASN A 75 27.88 16.49 -15.71
N LYS A 76 27.44 17.48 -16.49
CA LYS A 76 27.35 17.40 -17.96
C LYS A 76 28.67 17.04 -18.65
N ASP A 77 29.80 17.50 -18.11
CA ASP A 77 31.13 17.24 -18.69
C ASP A 77 31.63 15.82 -18.36
N THR A 78 31.20 15.27 -17.22
CA THR A 78 31.66 13.96 -16.75
C THR A 78 30.67 12.83 -17.02
N ALA A 79 29.43 13.15 -17.39
CA ALA A 79 28.34 12.20 -17.51
C ALA A 79 28.66 11.00 -18.41
N ASN A 80 29.36 11.24 -19.52
CA ASN A 80 29.74 10.20 -20.48
C ASN A 80 30.77 9.20 -19.94
N PHE A 81 31.44 9.48 -18.82
CA PHE A 81 32.37 8.55 -18.18
C PHE A 81 31.68 7.52 -17.28
N PHE A 82 30.41 7.73 -16.91
CA PHE A 82 29.70 6.92 -15.92
C PHE A 82 28.47 6.22 -16.52
N THR A 83 28.68 5.44 -17.58
CA THR A 83 27.60 4.69 -18.27
C THR A 83 26.89 3.68 -17.37
N LEU A 84 27.55 3.18 -16.31
CA LEU A 84 26.96 2.29 -15.30
C LEU A 84 25.82 2.95 -14.50
N MET A 85 25.70 4.28 -14.54
CA MET A 85 24.63 5.02 -13.87
C MET A 85 23.31 4.99 -14.66
N GLY A 86 23.23 4.26 -15.78
CA GLY A 86 21.98 3.96 -16.48
C GLY A 86 21.52 4.99 -17.52
N GLY A 87 22.31 6.04 -17.81
CA GLY A 87 21.98 7.06 -18.81
C GLY A 87 22.58 6.80 -20.21
N GLU A 88 21.89 7.25 -21.27
CA GLU A 88 22.33 7.13 -22.68
C GLU A 88 22.94 8.44 -23.25
N GLY A 89 23.52 9.28 -22.39
CA GLY A 89 24.15 10.57 -22.76
C GLY A 89 23.32 11.81 -22.41
N TYR A 90 23.90 13.00 -22.62
CA TYR A 90 23.27 14.31 -22.34
C TYR A 90 22.73 14.95 -23.61
N LYS A 91 21.50 15.49 -23.55
CA LYS A 91 20.89 16.33 -24.59
C LYS A 91 20.36 17.61 -23.95
N PRO A 92 20.86 18.80 -24.33
CA PRO A 92 20.38 20.06 -23.77
C PRO A 92 18.94 20.36 -24.22
N GLY A 93 18.24 21.16 -23.41
CA GLY A 93 16.94 21.73 -23.78
C GLY A 93 15.79 20.72 -23.76
N ILE A 94 15.88 19.67 -22.94
CA ILE A 94 14.72 18.80 -22.68
C ILE A 94 13.65 19.63 -21.98
N PRO A 95 12.41 19.70 -22.50
CA PRO A 95 11.34 20.46 -21.89
C PRO A 95 10.98 19.93 -20.49
N GLN A 96 10.75 20.86 -19.56
CA GLN A 96 10.41 20.60 -18.16
C GLN A 96 9.12 21.33 -17.81
N LYS A 97 8.08 21.07 -18.60
CA LYS A 97 6.77 21.69 -18.49
C LYS A 97 5.71 20.61 -18.54
N HIS A 98 4.63 20.83 -17.80
CA HIS A 98 3.50 19.92 -17.81
C HIS A 98 2.69 20.05 -19.09
N ARG A 99 2.35 18.91 -19.70
CA ARG A 99 1.44 18.83 -20.85
C ARG A 99 0.12 18.20 -20.46
N ILE A 100 0.15 17.31 -19.47
CA ILE A 100 -1.00 16.57 -18.99
C ILE A 100 -1.48 17.18 -17.68
N ASN A 101 -2.76 17.57 -17.65
CA ASN A 101 -3.43 17.85 -16.38
C ASN A 101 -3.79 16.51 -15.71
N PHE A 102 -3.22 16.22 -14.53
CA PHE A 102 -3.47 14.97 -13.81
C PHE A 102 -4.85 14.92 -13.15
N TRP A 103 -5.47 16.08 -12.86
CA TRP A 103 -6.71 16.16 -12.12
C TRP A 103 -7.85 15.31 -12.70
N PRO A 104 -8.23 15.44 -13.98
CA PRO A 104 -9.33 14.66 -14.54
C PRO A 104 -9.08 13.15 -14.50
N ILE A 105 -7.82 12.73 -14.64
CA ILE A 105 -7.42 11.31 -14.67
C ILE A 105 -7.54 10.71 -13.27
N VAL A 106 -6.90 11.37 -12.30
CA VAL A 106 -6.91 10.97 -10.89
C VAL A 106 -8.34 10.93 -10.37
N GLU A 107 -9.14 11.97 -10.60
CA GLU A 107 -10.53 11.99 -10.17
C GLU A 107 -11.38 10.90 -10.83
N SER A 108 -11.17 10.62 -12.12
CA SER A 108 -11.92 9.57 -12.82
C SER A 108 -11.67 8.19 -12.20
N VAL A 109 -10.41 7.87 -11.88
CA VAL A 109 -10.06 6.59 -11.24
C VAL A 109 -10.66 6.52 -9.84
N LEU A 110 -10.53 7.58 -9.03
CA LEU A 110 -11.07 7.59 -7.67
C LEU A 110 -12.60 7.53 -7.63
N ARG A 111 -13.31 8.16 -8.58
CA ARG A 111 -14.78 8.00 -8.69
C ARG A 111 -15.17 6.55 -8.93
N LYS A 112 -14.42 5.83 -9.78
CA LYS A 112 -14.65 4.40 -10.05
C LYS A 112 -14.37 3.57 -8.80
N VAL A 113 -13.26 3.83 -8.10
CA VAL A 113 -12.92 3.22 -6.81
C VAL A 113 -14.05 3.43 -5.81
N ASP A 114 -14.46 4.67 -5.58
CA ASP A 114 -15.46 5.02 -4.57
C ASP A 114 -16.83 4.44 -4.91
N HIS A 115 -17.20 4.38 -6.19
CA HIS A 115 -18.43 3.73 -6.64
C HIS A 115 -18.42 2.23 -6.33
N ILE A 116 -17.36 1.51 -6.70
CA ILE A 116 -17.27 0.05 -6.44
C ILE A 116 -17.23 -0.23 -4.93
N LYS A 117 -16.53 0.60 -4.15
CA LYS A 117 -16.45 0.44 -2.69
C LYS A 117 -17.77 0.77 -1.98
N SER A 118 -18.63 1.61 -2.56
CA SER A 118 -19.93 1.95 -1.98
C SER A 118 -20.89 0.76 -1.87
N ASP A 119 -20.66 -0.28 -2.67
CA ASP A 119 -21.41 -1.55 -2.63
C ASP A 119 -20.86 -2.53 -1.57
N GLY A 120 -19.95 -2.08 -0.69
CA GLY A 120 -19.48 -2.81 0.49
C GLY A 120 -18.42 -3.87 0.18
N GLY A 121 -17.36 -3.49 -0.54
CA GLY A 121 -16.33 -4.44 -0.95
C GLY A 121 -14.92 -3.86 -1.05
N LEU A 122 -13.92 -4.68 -0.70
CA LEU A 122 -12.53 -4.49 -1.12
C LEU A 122 -12.39 -4.56 -2.65
N LEU A 123 -11.46 -3.80 -3.23
CA LEU A 123 -11.06 -4.00 -4.63
C LEU A 123 -10.25 -5.29 -4.81
N PHE A 124 -10.10 -5.72 -6.07
CA PHE A 124 -9.37 -6.94 -6.43
C PHE A 124 -7.91 -6.93 -5.94
N CYS A 125 -7.27 -5.75 -5.92
CA CYS A 125 -5.88 -5.57 -5.52
C CYS A 125 -5.68 -5.07 -4.09
N ASP A 126 -6.74 -4.76 -3.32
CA ASP A 126 -6.57 -4.29 -1.95
C ASP A 126 -5.90 -5.38 -1.09
N TYR A 127 -4.86 -4.97 -0.35
CA TYR A 127 -4.04 -5.80 0.53
C TYR A 127 -3.29 -6.95 -0.16
N THR A 128 -3.11 -6.90 -1.48
CA THR A 128 -2.25 -7.87 -2.17
C THR A 128 -0.77 -7.48 -2.01
N ASP A 129 0.12 -8.47 -2.04
CA ASP A 129 1.58 -8.27 -2.09
C ASP A 129 2.01 -7.84 -3.50
N TRP A 130 2.73 -6.72 -3.59
CA TRP A 130 3.32 -6.21 -4.83
C TRP A 130 4.84 -6.34 -4.83
N THR A 131 5.44 -6.96 -3.81
CA THR A 131 6.89 -7.11 -3.62
C THR A 131 7.51 -8.23 -4.45
N LYS A 132 6.73 -9.20 -4.93
CA LYS A 132 7.23 -10.39 -5.66
C LYS A 132 8.32 -11.16 -4.91
N LYS A 133 8.49 -10.89 -3.60
CA LYS A 133 9.48 -11.53 -2.73
C LYS A 133 8.84 -12.63 -1.88
N GLN A 134 7.61 -12.99 -2.22
CA GLN A 134 6.80 -14.02 -1.57
C GLN A 134 6.50 -13.68 -0.10
N ASP A 135 6.24 -12.40 0.18
CA ASP A 135 5.84 -11.98 1.52
C ASP A 135 4.44 -12.56 1.80
N SER A 136 4.37 -13.52 2.72
CA SER A 136 3.15 -14.28 2.99
C SER A 136 2.22 -13.63 4.02
N CYS A 137 2.65 -12.55 4.67
CA CYS A 137 1.89 -11.87 5.71
C CYS A 137 2.38 -10.42 5.88
N ALA A 138 1.55 -9.56 6.50
CA ALA A 138 1.89 -8.16 6.70
C ALA A 138 3.11 -7.95 7.60
N ARG A 139 3.32 -8.83 8.59
CA ARG A 139 4.41 -8.79 9.54
C ARG A 139 5.75 -8.83 8.84
N MET A 140 5.91 -9.75 7.89
CA MET A 140 7.11 -9.83 7.05
C MET A 140 7.29 -8.55 6.25
N THR A 141 6.24 -8.09 5.55
CA THR A 141 6.31 -6.85 4.77
C THR A 141 6.73 -5.65 5.64
N MET A 142 6.11 -5.45 6.79
CA MET A 142 6.40 -4.35 7.71
C MET A 142 7.82 -4.44 8.31
N GLU A 143 8.26 -5.64 8.69
CA GLU A 143 9.61 -5.89 9.18
C GLU A 143 10.65 -5.46 8.13
N TYR A 144 10.45 -5.88 6.88
CA TYR A 144 11.35 -5.54 5.79
C TYR A 144 11.29 -4.07 5.38
N VAL A 145 10.12 -3.44 5.34
CA VAL A 145 9.96 -1.99 5.12
C VAL A 145 10.72 -1.20 6.20
N CYS A 146 10.63 -1.61 7.46
CA CYS A 146 11.32 -0.95 8.56
C CYS A 146 12.84 -1.19 8.52
N ARG A 147 13.28 -2.40 8.17
CA ARG A 147 14.70 -2.69 7.92
C ARG A 147 15.24 -1.79 6.82
N ASP A 148 14.50 -1.72 5.72
CA ASP A 148 14.88 -0.94 4.56
C ASP A 148 15.00 0.56 4.92
N SER A 149 14.13 1.04 5.79
CA SER A 149 14.15 2.43 6.27
C SER A 149 15.35 2.75 7.17
N ILE A 150 15.74 1.82 8.06
CA ILE A 150 16.98 1.97 8.85
C ILE A 150 18.19 2.00 7.93
N GLN A 151 18.26 1.08 6.98
CA GLN A 151 19.38 0.99 6.02
C GLN A 151 19.47 2.26 5.18
N TRP A 152 18.34 2.73 4.66
CA TRP A 152 18.26 3.99 3.93
C TRP A 152 18.75 5.16 4.78
N LEU A 153 18.25 5.32 6.02
CA LEU A 153 18.72 6.40 6.89
C LEU A 153 20.20 6.30 7.24
N ALA A 154 20.73 5.10 7.42
CA ALA A 154 22.14 4.89 7.71
C ALA A 154 23.04 5.32 6.53
N LEU A 155 22.58 5.14 5.28
CA LEU A 155 23.31 5.60 4.10
C LEU A 155 23.39 7.13 4.02
N TRP A 156 22.35 7.83 4.44
CA TRP A 156 22.20 9.26 4.15
C TRP A 156 22.41 10.18 5.33
N CYS A 157 21.90 9.78 6.48
CA CYS A 157 21.92 10.57 7.71
C CYS A 157 22.89 9.98 8.75
N GLY A 158 23.51 8.83 8.46
CA GLY A 158 24.37 8.12 9.39
C GLY A 158 23.62 7.61 10.63
N THR A 159 24.32 7.52 11.77
CA THR A 159 23.79 6.97 13.02
C THR A 159 22.92 7.94 13.83
N ALA A 160 22.90 9.23 13.47
CA ALA A 160 22.35 10.33 14.28
C ALA A 160 20.84 10.61 14.07
N THR A 161 20.05 9.59 13.71
CA THR A 161 18.63 9.76 13.39
C THR A 161 17.70 9.29 14.51
N THR A 162 16.60 10.01 14.71
CA THR A 162 15.57 9.66 15.69
C THR A 162 14.71 8.48 15.20
N ALA A 163 13.99 7.87 16.14
CA ALA A 163 13.02 6.83 15.80
C ALA A 163 11.87 7.37 14.93
N LEU A 164 11.45 8.62 15.15
CA LEU A 164 10.40 9.26 14.35
C LEU A 164 10.79 9.33 12.87
N PHE A 165 12.02 9.72 12.53
CA PHE A 165 12.46 9.76 11.13
C PHE A 165 12.40 8.37 10.48
N ALA A 166 12.83 7.32 11.18
CA ALA A 166 12.78 5.95 10.68
C ALA A 166 11.35 5.49 10.42
N ARG A 167 10.41 5.84 11.31
CA ARG A 167 8.98 5.54 11.17
C ARG A 167 8.34 6.30 10.00
N LEU A 168 8.70 7.57 9.80
CA LEU A 168 8.19 8.36 8.69
C LEU A 168 8.71 7.82 7.34
N ILE A 169 10.01 7.51 7.22
CA ILE A 169 10.57 6.89 6.01
C ILE A 169 9.92 5.52 5.74
N ALA A 170 9.73 4.70 6.77
CA ALA A 170 9.04 3.42 6.64
C ALA A 170 7.61 3.60 6.12
N LEU A 171 6.89 4.61 6.63
CA LEU A 171 5.56 4.91 6.12
C LEU A 171 5.57 5.36 4.65
N THR A 172 6.59 6.11 4.22
CA THR A 172 6.73 6.53 2.81
C THR A 172 7.07 5.37 1.86
N THR A 173 7.66 4.29 2.34
CA THR A 173 8.04 3.15 1.48
C THR A 173 7.04 2.00 1.57
N LEU A 174 6.25 1.96 2.65
CA LEU A 174 5.21 0.97 2.85
C LEU A 174 4.31 0.76 1.62
N PRO A 175 3.67 1.78 1.02
CA PRO A 175 2.74 1.58 -0.09
C PRO A 175 3.40 1.05 -1.38
N ASP A 176 4.73 0.94 -1.46
CA ASP A 176 5.39 0.19 -2.54
C ASP A 176 5.10 -1.32 -2.43
N ASP A 177 5.03 -1.84 -1.19
CA ASP A 177 5.07 -3.27 -0.91
C ASP A 177 3.65 -3.89 -0.93
N PRO A 178 2.71 -3.61 0.00
CA PRO A 178 1.32 -4.02 -0.18
C PRO A 178 0.46 -2.90 -0.77
N CYS A 179 -0.65 -3.26 -1.41
CA CYS A 179 -1.65 -2.28 -1.84
C CYS A 179 -2.53 -1.86 -0.66
N ILE A 180 -2.26 -0.71 -0.07
CA ILE A 180 -3.02 -0.19 1.06
C ILE A 180 -4.02 0.86 0.56
N PRO A 181 -5.32 0.70 0.80
CA PRO A 181 -6.30 1.75 0.54
C PRO A 181 -5.98 3.03 1.34
N PRO A 182 -5.99 4.22 0.71
CA PRO A 182 -5.62 5.47 1.40
C PRO A 182 -6.47 5.74 2.64
N LEU A 183 -7.78 5.50 2.57
CA LEU A 183 -8.69 5.72 3.71
C LEU A 183 -8.32 4.88 4.92
N ASP A 184 -7.84 3.64 4.74
CA ASP A 184 -7.48 2.76 5.85
C ASP A 184 -6.26 3.27 6.62
N LEU A 185 -5.37 4.05 5.97
CA LEU A 185 -4.29 4.75 6.65
C LEU A 185 -4.82 5.90 7.53
N PHE A 186 -5.69 6.76 6.97
CA PHE A 186 -6.21 7.95 7.68
C PHE A 186 -7.28 7.61 8.72
N HIS A 187 -7.96 6.47 8.57
CA HIS A 187 -8.84 5.90 9.59
C HIS A 187 -8.08 5.06 10.63
N GLN A 188 -6.75 5.08 10.60
CA GLN A 188 -5.88 4.44 11.61
C GLN A 188 -6.06 2.92 11.71
N ARG A 189 -6.53 2.27 10.63
CA ARG A 189 -6.66 0.81 10.53
C ARG A 189 -5.32 0.16 10.25
N VAL A 190 -4.46 0.83 9.48
CA VAL A 190 -3.07 0.41 9.29
C VAL A 190 -2.21 0.94 10.42
N ARG A 191 -1.55 0.01 11.12
CA ARG A 191 -0.60 0.31 12.20
C ARG A 191 0.70 -0.43 11.96
N MET A 192 1.79 0.30 12.04
CA MET A 192 3.15 -0.22 11.93
C MET A 192 3.78 -0.16 13.30
N TYR A 193 4.08 -1.32 13.86
CA TYR A 193 4.54 -1.44 15.25
C TYR A 193 3.61 -0.76 16.27
N GLY A 194 2.31 -1.01 16.13
CA GLY A 194 1.26 -0.45 16.99
C GLY A 194 0.96 1.04 16.80
N ARG A 195 1.69 1.73 15.92
CA ARG A 195 1.53 3.17 15.65
C ARG A 195 0.77 3.42 14.36
N SER A 196 -0.24 4.26 14.46
CA SER A 196 -0.98 4.80 13.30
C SER A 196 -0.29 6.05 12.74
N LEU A 197 -0.69 6.50 11.54
CA LEU A 197 -0.26 7.80 11.00
C LEU A 197 -0.59 8.95 11.98
N ARG A 198 -1.73 8.88 12.68
CA ARG A 198 -2.11 9.91 13.65
C ARG A 198 -1.12 10.01 14.81
N ASP A 199 -0.61 8.88 15.28
CA ASP A 199 0.40 8.83 16.35
C ASP A 199 1.71 9.48 15.89
N LEU A 200 2.12 9.25 14.65
CA LEU A 200 3.30 9.90 14.08
C LEU A 200 3.10 11.41 13.88
N VAL A 201 1.91 11.85 13.46
CA VAL A 201 1.57 13.28 13.38
C VAL A 201 1.61 13.93 14.76
N LYS A 202 1.09 13.26 15.79
CA LYS A 202 1.18 13.72 17.17
C LYS A 202 2.64 13.85 17.61
N GLU A 203 3.47 12.85 17.35
CA GLU A 203 4.91 12.85 17.68
C GLU A 203 5.65 14.00 16.96
N MET A 204 5.33 14.28 15.68
CA MET A 204 5.85 15.45 14.95
C MET A 204 5.46 16.78 15.62
N VAL A 205 4.21 16.91 16.09
CA VAL A 205 3.76 18.12 16.80
C VAL A 205 4.49 18.27 18.14
N GLU A 206 4.64 17.19 18.90
CA GLU A 206 5.36 17.17 20.19
C GLU A 206 6.85 17.51 20.03
N GLU A 207 7.48 17.09 18.92
CA GLU A 207 8.86 17.45 18.56
C GLU A 207 9.02 18.85 17.93
N GLY A 208 7.94 19.62 17.79
CA GLY A 208 8.00 20.98 17.24
C GLY A 208 8.40 21.01 15.76
N TRP A 209 7.76 20.17 14.95
CA TRP A 209 7.91 20.19 13.48
C TRP A 209 7.12 21.32 12.82
N ASP A 210 6.19 21.94 13.54
CA ASP A 210 5.37 23.06 13.07
C ASP A 210 4.77 22.77 11.69
N ARG A 211 4.99 23.66 10.71
CA ARG A 211 4.43 23.53 9.36
C ARG A 211 4.99 22.35 8.56
N ASP A 212 6.19 21.87 8.89
CA ASP A 212 6.75 20.69 8.23
C ASP A 212 5.90 19.44 8.52
N ALA A 213 5.27 19.35 9.71
CA ALA A 213 4.38 18.24 10.06
C ALA A 213 3.16 18.20 9.12
N THR A 214 2.53 19.35 8.87
CA THR A 214 1.42 19.46 7.92
C THR A 214 1.89 19.15 6.51
N HIS A 215 3.08 19.59 6.13
CA HIS A 215 3.65 19.36 4.81
C HIS A 215 3.89 17.87 4.53
N VAL A 216 4.45 17.16 5.52
CA VAL A 216 4.66 15.71 5.49
C VAL A 216 3.32 14.98 5.42
N LEU A 217 2.35 15.35 6.27
CA LEU A 217 1.02 14.76 6.29
C LEU A 217 0.31 14.85 4.94
N LEU A 218 0.23 16.05 4.35
CA LEU A 218 -0.45 16.26 3.08
C LEU A 218 0.28 15.57 1.92
N SER A 219 1.61 15.49 1.99
CA SER A 219 2.40 14.74 1.01
C SER A 219 2.19 13.23 1.11
N ILE A 220 2.04 12.69 2.32
CA ILE A 220 1.65 11.28 2.55
C ILE A 220 0.25 11.01 1.98
N ALA A 221 -0.71 11.92 2.21
CA ALA A 221 -2.05 11.80 1.63
C ALA A 221 -2.00 11.69 0.10
N ARG A 222 -1.27 12.61 -0.53
CA ARG A 222 -1.02 12.61 -1.98
C ARG A 222 -0.35 11.32 -2.44
N GLN A 223 0.72 10.88 -1.77
CA GLN A 223 1.44 9.67 -2.14
C GLN A 223 0.50 8.46 -2.13
N PHE A 224 -0.15 8.18 -1.01
CA PHE A 224 -0.97 6.99 -0.86
C PHE A 224 -2.09 6.97 -1.90
N VAL A 225 -2.69 8.12 -2.19
CA VAL A 225 -3.70 8.23 -3.26
C VAL A 225 -3.11 7.89 -4.63
N LEU A 226 -2.01 8.53 -5.03
CA LEU A 226 -1.44 8.34 -6.37
C LEU A 226 -0.87 6.94 -6.55
N GLN A 227 -0.26 6.38 -5.51
CA GLN A 227 0.27 5.01 -5.54
C GLN A 227 -0.83 3.96 -5.52
N TYR A 228 -1.94 4.23 -4.83
CA TYR A 228 -3.13 3.38 -4.92
C TYR A 228 -3.72 3.41 -6.33
N ILE A 229 -3.83 4.59 -6.95
CA ILE A 229 -4.23 4.77 -8.36
C ILE A 229 -3.31 3.98 -9.29
N GLU A 230 -1.99 4.03 -9.07
CA GLU A 230 -1.01 3.26 -9.83
C GLU A 230 -1.32 1.76 -9.83
N LYS A 231 -1.79 1.21 -8.70
CA LYS A 231 -2.10 -0.22 -8.54
C LYS A 231 -3.46 -0.59 -9.12
N VAL A 232 -4.51 0.18 -8.81
CA VAL A 232 -5.89 -0.13 -9.27
C VAL A 232 -6.05 0.08 -10.77
N ASP A 233 -5.41 1.10 -11.36
CA ASP A 233 -5.56 1.46 -12.76
C ASP A 233 -4.67 0.64 -13.71
N PHE A 234 -3.89 -0.31 -13.18
CA PHE A 234 -2.93 -1.06 -13.97
C PHE A 234 -3.57 -2.07 -14.95
N GLU A 235 -4.49 -2.91 -14.47
CA GLU A 235 -4.93 -4.11 -15.23
C GLU A 235 -5.85 -3.80 -16.42
N ASP A 236 -6.67 -2.75 -16.31
CA ASP A 236 -7.74 -2.43 -17.25
C ASP A 236 -7.26 -1.50 -18.39
N ASN A 237 -6.24 -0.67 -18.12
CA ASN A 237 -5.84 0.44 -18.99
C ASN A 237 -4.49 0.29 -19.69
N ALA A 238 -3.72 -0.76 -19.43
CA ALA A 238 -2.57 -1.11 -20.28
C ALA A 238 -2.98 -1.36 -21.75
N ARG A 239 -4.27 -1.60 -22.00
CA ARG A 239 -4.90 -1.76 -23.33
C ARG A 239 -5.77 -0.58 -23.76
N SER A 240 -6.05 0.39 -22.88
CA SER A 240 -6.86 1.57 -23.18
C SER A 240 -5.99 2.82 -23.38
N ASN A 241 -6.51 3.84 -24.05
CA ASN A 241 -5.78 5.08 -24.29
C ASN A 241 -5.84 6.07 -23.12
N ASN A 242 -6.62 5.79 -22.07
CA ASN A 242 -7.13 6.83 -21.18
C ASN A 242 -6.61 6.74 -19.73
N GLY A 243 -6.05 5.61 -19.31
CA GLY A 243 -5.54 5.43 -17.93
C GLY A 243 -4.21 6.13 -17.66
N ILE A 244 -3.87 6.27 -16.38
CA ILE A 244 -2.71 7.06 -15.93
C ILE A 244 -1.39 6.51 -16.51
N HIS A 245 -1.22 5.19 -16.51
CA HIS A 245 -0.07 4.50 -17.11
C HIS A 245 0.01 4.71 -18.62
N ALA A 246 -1.13 4.72 -19.31
CA ALA A 246 -1.16 4.94 -20.75
C ALA A 246 -0.77 6.37 -21.09
N GLN A 247 -1.21 7.36 -20.32
CA GLN A 247 -0.88 8.76 -20.53
C GLN A 247 0.59 9.03 -20.19
N MET A 248 1.07 8.55 -19.04
CA MET A 248 2.47 8.65 -18.63
C MET A 248 3.41 7.83 -19.53
N GLY A 249 2.91 6.77 -20.17
CA GLY A 249 3.63 5.90 -21.10
C GLY A 249 3.73 6.40 -22.54
N ARG A 250 2.92 7.41 -22.92
CA ARG A 250 2.84 7.96 -24.29
C ARG A 250 3.62 9.23 -24.49
N ASP A 251 3.78 10.03 -23.44
CA ASP A 251 4.44 11.32 -23.60
C ASP A 251 5.91 11.12 -24.02
N GLU A 252 6.28 11.81 -25.09
CA GLU A 252 7.67 11.92 -25.52
C GLU A 252 8.45 12.87 -24.58
N GLU A 253 7.74 13.75 -23.88
CA GLU A 253 8.29 14.52 -22.76
C GLU A 253 8.22 13.71 -21.47
N VAL A 254 9.34 13.73 -20.74
CA VAL A 254 9.53 12.91 -19.54
C VAL A 254 9.11 13.63 -18.27
N TRP A 255 8.87 14.94 -18.31
CA TRP A 255 8.60 15.76 -17.13
C TRP A 255 7.36 15.31 -16.36
N ASP A 256 6.24 15.09 -17.05
CA ASP A 256 5.00 14.61 -16.43
C ASP A 256 5.23 13.27 -15.71
N SER A 257 5.94 12.34 -16.35
CA SER A 257 6.28 11.05 -15.74
C SER A 257 7.20 11.20 -14.52
N ILE A 258 8.20 12.10 -14.58
CA ILE A 258 9.16 12.33 -13.50
C ILE A 258 8.46 12.92 -12.27
N VAL A 259 7.59 13.91 -12.46
CA VAL A 259 6.85 14.54 -11.35
C VAL A 259 5.87 13.53 -10.73
N TYR A 260 5.15 12.77 -11.56
CA TYR A 260 4.29 11.69 -11.07
C TYR A 260 5.09 10.64 -10.28
N ARG A 261 6.28 10.25 -10.75
CA ARG A 261 7.21 9.36 -10.05
C ARG A 261 7.71 9.91 -8.74
N THR A 262 8.02 11.21 -8.70
CA THR A 262 8.43 11.91 -7.48
C THR A 262 7.34 11.82 -6.40
N HIS A 263 6.07 11.94 -6.79
CA HIS A 263 4.96 11.81 -5.85
C HIS A 263 4.68 10.36 -5.43
N THR A 264 4.73 9.40 -6.35
CA THR A 264 4.46 7.97 -6.05
C THR A 264 5.60 7.31 -5.26
N ALA A 265 6.85 7.69 -5.52
CA ALA A 265 8.00 7.24 -4.73
C ALA A 265 8.25 8.07 -3.46
N ASN A 266 7.51 9.19 -3.32
CA ASN A 266 7.53 10.13 -2.20
C ASN A 266 8.92 10.58 -1.72
N THR A 267 9.80 10.80 -2.70
CA THR A 267 11.12 11.41 -2.48
C THR A 267 11.00 12.82 -1.90
N TYR A 268 9.84 13.47 -2.07
CA TYR A 268 9.59 14.79 -1.50
C TYR A 268 9.53 14.77 0.03
N VAL A 269 8.81 13.84 0.66
CA VAL A 269 8.81 13.73 2.13
C VAL A 269 10.19 13.34 2.65
N ALA A 270 10.88 12.44 1.96
CA ALA A 270 12.26 12.08 2.30
C ALA A 270 13.19 13.31 2.28
N SER A 271 13.03 14.23 1.33
CA SER A 271 13.80 15.49 1.29
C SER A 271 13.57 16.38 2.52
N ILE A 272 12.32 16.48 3.00
CA ILE A 272 11.99 17.24 4.23
C ILE A 272 12.65 16.57 5.44
N ILE A 273 12.59 15.24 5.53
CA ILE A 273 13.21 14.48 6.61
C ILE A 273 14.73 14.66 6.60
N VAL A 274 15.38 14.60 5.44
CA VAL A 274 16.83 14.85 5.31
C VAL A 274 17.19 16.26 5.75
N ALA A 275 16.42 17.27 5.32
CA ALA A 275 16.65 18.65 5.72
C ALA A 275 16.54 18.85 7.24
N ARG A 276 15.53 18.23 7.88
CA ARG A 276 15.36 18.26 9.33
C ARG A 276 16.44 17.47 10.07
N ALA A 277 16.83 16.31 9.54
CA ALA A 277 17.90 15.49 10.12
C ALA A 277 19.25 16.20 10.09
N ALA A 278 19.49 16.98 9.05
CA ALA A 278 20.66 17.85 8.93
C ALA A 278 20.52 19.19 9.67
N ALA A 279 19.40 19.41 10.39
CA ALA A 279 19.10 20.64 11.12
C ALA A 279 19.23 21.91 10.25
N LEU A 280 18.81 21.82 8.98
CA LEU A 280 18.86 22.95 8.07
C LEU A 280 17.91 24.07 8.54
N PRO A 281 18.27 25.35 8.30
CA PRO A 281 17.36 26.46 8.52
C PRO A 281 16.20 26.43 7.50
N GLU A 282 15.35 27.46 7.53
CA GLU A 282 14.41 27.72 6.43
C GLU A 282 15.16 27.79 5.09
N ILE A 283 14.63 27.11 4.08
CA ILE A 283 15.22 27.01 2.74
C ILE A 283 14.18 27.28 1.66
N ASN A 284 14.66 27.48 0.43
CA ASN A 284 13.77 27.53 -0.73
C ASN A 284 13.09 26.16 -0.95
N GLY A 285 11.76 26.15 -1.03
CA GLY A 285 10.97 24.95 -1.35
C GLY A 285 11.32 24.31 -2.70
N ASP A 286 11.85 25.09 -3.65
CA ASP A 286 12.34 24.58 -4.93
C ASP A 286 13.52 23.63 -4.75
N TRP A 287 14.39 23.85 -3.75
CA TRP A 287 15.51 22.95 -3.47
C TRP A 287 15.01 21.59 -3.00
N LEU A 288 14.00 21.55 -2.13
CA LEU A 288 13.39 20.30 -1.69
C LEU A 288 12.83 19.53 -2.89
N PHE A 289 12.07 20.20 -3.74
CA PHE A 289 11.42 19.55 -4.87
C PHE A 289 12.43 19.11 -5.95
N CYS A 290 13.40 19.95 -6.30
CA CYS A 290 14.45 19.60 -7.25
C CYS A 290 15.33 18.44 -6.75
N SER A 291 15.68 18.42 -5.46
CA SER A 291 16.40 17.28 -4.87
C SER A 291 15.56 16.00 -4.90
N ALA A 292 14.28 16.08 -4.57
CA ALA A 292 13.36 14.94 -4.63
C ALA A 292 13.18 14.40 -6.06
N VAL A 293 13.09 15.28 -7.06
CA VAL A 293 13.02 14.90 -8.48
C VAL A 293 14.31 14.20 -8.92
N ASN A 294 15.47 14.75 -8.55
CA ASN A 294 16.76 14.14 -8.87
C ASN A 294 16.95 12.78 -8.21
N ASP A 295 16.51 12.62 -6.95
CA ASP A 295 16.51 11.32 -6.29
C ASP A 295 15.63 10.35 -7.07
N ALA A 296 14.37 10.70 -7.39
CA ALA A 296 13.47 9.86 -8.17
C ALA A 296 14.07 9.43 -9.51
N ILE A 297 14.66 10.37 -10.26
CA ILE A 297 15.34 10.06 -11.52
C ILE A 297 16.52 9.11 -11.30
N SER A 298 17.37 9.38 -10.31
CA SER A 298 18.55 8.54 -10.06
C SER A 298 18.18 7.14 -9.56
N MET A 299 17.08 6.99 -8.80
CA MET A 299 16.52 5.68 -8.45
C MET A 299 16.08 4.93 -9.72
N ASP A 300 15.36 5.62 -10.61
CA ASP A 300 14.79 5.03 -11.82
C ASP A 300 15.90 4.63 -12.82
N LEU A 301 16.93 5.46 -12.98
CA LEU A 301 18.14 5.15 -13.75
C LEU A 301 18.91 3.97 -13.15
N GLY A 302 19.11 3.95 -11.82
CA GLY A 302 19.77 2.86 -11.12
C GLY A 302 19.01 1.52 -11.25
N LYS A 303 17.68 1.53 -11.09
CA LYS A 303 16.83 0.36 -11.28
C LYS A 303 16.87 -0.16 -12.72
N SER A 304 16.94 0.75 -13.69
CA SER A 304 17.12 0.40 -15.10
C SER A 304 18.46 -0.30 -15.33
N ALA A 305 19.56 0.26 -14.81
CA ALA A 305 20.90 -0.31 -14.93
C ALA A 305 21.01 -1.71 -14.30
N LEU A 306 20.39 -1.92 -13.12
CA LEU A 306 20.34 -3.22 -12.45
C LEU A 306 19.25 -4.17 -12.99
N ARG A 307 18.54 -3.77 -14.06
CA ARG A 307 17.42 -4.52 -14.65
C ARG A 307 16.25 -4.83 -13.71
N VAL A 308 16.18 -4.15 -12.56
CA VAL A 308 15.08 -4.30 -11.59
C VAL A 308 13.75 -3.96 -12.24
N TYR A 309 13.70 -2.94 -13.11
CA TYR A 309 12.46 -2.57 -13.81
C TYR A 309 11.91 -3.65 -14.74
N GLN A 310 12.75 -4.54 -15.27
CA GLN A 310 12.28 -5.65 -16.10
C GLN A 310 11.54 -6.69 -15.27
N LEU A 311 11.73 -6.66 -13.95
CA LEU A 311 11.09 -7.51 -12.96
C LEU A 311 9.88 -6.84 -12.33
N ASP A 312 9.63 -5.56 -12.57
CA ASP A 312 8.42 -4.90 -12.12
C ASP A 312 7.31 -5.22 -13.13
N ASN A 313 6.25 -5.91 -12.68
CA ASN A 313 5.06 -6.13 -13.51
C ASN A 313 4.42 -4.79 -13.92
N HIS A 314 4.69 -3.75 -13.14
CA HIS A 314 3.97 -2.49 -13.15
C HIS A 314 4.97 -1.34 -13.09
N ASN A 315 5.81 -1.19 -14.13
CA ASN A 315 6.63 0.00 -14.25
C ASN A 315 5.70 1.18 -14.63
N PRO A 316 5.52 2.21 -13.78
CA PRO A 316 4.67 3.38 -14.08
C PRO A 316 5.08 4.16 -15.34
N THR A 317 6.28 3.92 -15.84
CA THR A 317 6.80 4.48 -17.11
C THR A 317 6.88 3.45 -18.22
N ALA A 318 6.29 2.26 -18.02
CA ALA A 318 6.26 1.18 -18.99
C ALA A 318 5.73 1.70 -20.32
N THR A 319 6.50 1.46 -21.37
CA THR A 319 6.03 1.78 -22.72
C THR A 319 5.17 0.64 -23.26
N PHE A 320 3.99 0.98 -23.73
CA PHE A 320 3.05 0.06 -24.37
C PHE A 320 3.15 0.15 -25.90
N GLY A 321 2.80 -0.93 -26.61
CA GLY A 321 2.83 -1.00 -28.08
C GLY A 321 3.89 -1.96 -28.66
N PRO A 322 4.14 -1.93 -29.98
CA PRO A 322 5.08 -2.84 -30.65
C PRO A 322 6.52 -2.72 -30.12
N LYS A 323 7.28 -3.82 -30.13
CA LYS A 323 8.64 -3.91 -29.55
C LYS A 323 9.57 -2.79 -30.00
N GLU A 324 9.59 -2.47 -31.29
CA GLU A 324 10.44 -1.41 -31.85
C GLU A 324 10.06 -0.02 -31.32
N LYS A 325 8.75 0.28 -31.25
CA LYS A 325 8.24 1.53 -30.68
C LYS A 325 8.59 1.64 -29.19
N LYS A 326 8.49 0.53 -28.44
CA LYS A 326 8.88 0.47 -27.02
C LYS A 326 10.36 0.81 -26.83
N GLN A 327 11.25 0.16 -27.60
CA GLN A 327 12.69 0.38 -27.51
C GLN A 327 13.06 1.83 -27.83
N LYS A 328 12.48 2.40 -28.88
CA LYS A 328 12.75 3.79 -29.29
C LYS A 328 12.29 4.81 -28.24
N ILE A 329 11.12 4.63 -27.66
CA ILE A 329 10.60 5.51 -26.61
C ILE A 329 11.44 5.36 -25.34
N GLN A 330 11.78 4.13 -24.94
CA GLN A 330 12.60 3.87 -23.76
C GLN A 330 13.97 4.53 -23.86
N ALA A 331 14.68 4.38 -24.98
CA ALA A 331 15.98 5.03 -25.22
C ALA A 331 15.88 6.57 -25.08
N ARG A 332 14.89 7.18 -25.72
CA ARG A 332 14.64 8.63 -25.61
C ARG A 332 14.34 9.07 -24.18
N ARG A 333 13.58 8.27 -23.43
CA ARG A 333 13.26 8.55 -22.02
C ARG A 333 14.51 8.49 -21.16
N GLN A 334 15.39 7.50 -21.37
CA GLN A 334 16.67 7.41 -20.65
C GLN A 334 17.53 8.66 -20.88
N VAL A 335 17.64 9.14 -22.12
CA VAL A 335 18.32 10.41 -22.43
C VAL A 335 17.62 11.60 -21.75
N GLY A 336 16.28 11.64 -21.78
CA GLY A 336 15.49 12.71 -21.14
C GLY A 336 15.69 12.77 -19.62
N TYR A 337 15.55 11.63 -18.92
CA TYR A 337 15.75 11.49 -17.48
C TYR A 337 17.17 11.92 -17.11
N HIS A 338 18.17 11.37 -17.77
CA HIS A 338 19.57 11.69 -17.51
C HIS A 338 19.88 13.18 -17.76
N SER A 339 19.33 13.78 -18.81
CA SER A 339 19.56 15.20 -19.11
C SER A 339 18.92 16.13 -18.08
N ILE A 340 17.68 15.84 -17.68
CA ILE A 340 16.98 16.60 -16.63
C ILE A 340 17.72 16.47 -15.29
N TYR A 341 18.18 15.26 -14.94
CA TYR A 341 18.98 15.05 -13.73
C TYR A 341 20.21 15.95 -13.70
N LEU A 342 20.98 15.98 -14.79
CA LEU A 342 22.19 16.79 -14.87
C LEU A 342 21.89 18.30 -14.83
N ASP A 343 20.82 18.74 -15.50
CA ASP A 343 20.38 20.14 -15.46
C ASP A 343 19.96 20.56 -14.04
N LEU A 344 19.18 19.74 -13.35
CA LEU A 344 18.74 20.00 -11.97
C LEU A 344 19.90 19.94 -10.99
N MET A 345 20.86 19.03 -11.19
CA MET A 345 22.00 18.90 -10.29
C MET A 345 22.93 20.12 -10.40
N ASP A 346 23.17 20.60 -11.62
CA ASP A 346 23.88 21.86 -11.84
C ASP A 346 23.17 23.02 -11.15
N ASP A 347 21.84 23.12 -11.27
CA ASP A 347 21.05 24.17 -10.65
C ASP A 347 21.11 24.14 -9.12
N LEU A 348 20.99 22.96 -8.50
CA LEU A 348 21.10 22.81 -7.06
C LEU A 348 22.46 23.33 -6.57
N VAL A 349 23.55 22.93 -7.24
CA VAL A 349 24.90 23.40 -6.89
C VAL A 349 25.07 24.90 -7.15
N ASN A 350 24.63 25.39 -8.31
CA ASN A 350 24.82 26.77 -8.72
C ASN A 350 23.99 27.74 -7.88
N THR A 351 22.80 27.34 -7.42
CA THR A 351 21.94 28.16 -6.56
C THR A 351 22.38 28.18 -5.09
N GLY A 352 23.36 27.36 -4.72
CA GLY A 352 23.84 27.28 -3.35
C GLY A 352 22.97 26.42 -2.45
N CYS A 353 22.28 25.42 -3.02
CA CYS A 353 21.53 24.44 -2.24
C CYS A 353 22.43 23.80 -1.17
N PRO A 354 21.95 23.62 0.08
CA PRO A 354 22.70 22.98 1.13
C PRO A 354 23.19 21.57 0.75
N GLU A 355 24.42 21.25 1.13
CA GLU A 355 25.08 19.99 0.79
C GLU A 355 24.27 18.73 1.13
N PRO A 356 23.53 18.63 2.26
CA PRO A 356 22.69 17.46 2.54
C PRO A 356 21.62 17.19 1.48
N LEU A 357 21.03 18.25 0.90
CA LEU A 357 20.02 18.12 -0.15
C LEU A 357 20.63 17.87 -1.53
N VAL A 358 21.83 18.39 -1.79
CA VAL A 358 22.60 18.05 -2.99
C VAL A 358 23.01 16.57 -2.94
N HIS A 359 23.48 16.09 -1.79
CA HIS A 359 23.83 14.68 -1.60
C HIS A 359 22.60 13.78 -1.77
N TYR A 360 21.48 14.15 -1.15
CA TYR A 360 20.21 13.45 -1.31
C TYR A 360 19.72 13.42 -2.77
N ALA A 361 19.93 14.48 -3.55
CA ALA A 361 19.57 14.49 -4.97
C ALA A 361 20.26 13.38 -5.78
N SER A 362 21.47 12.98 -5.37
CA SER A 362 22.22 11.89 -6.01
C SER A 362 21.99 10.52 -5.36
N ALA A 363 21.14 10.45 -4.33
CA ALA A 363 21.03 9.31 -3.45
C ALA A 363 20.68 8.03 -4.22
N GLY A 364 19.85 8.20 -5.23
CA GLY A 364 19.31 7.12 -6.04
C GLY A 364 20.36 6.12 -6.55
N PHE A 365 21.52 6.62 -6.96
CA PHE A 365 22.57 5.79 -7.53
C PHE A 365 23.31 4.91 -6.53
N LEU A 366 23.42 5.36 -5.28
CA LEU A 366 24.09 4.59 -4.23
C LEU A 366 23.13 3.58 -3.61
N PHE A 367 21.93 4.02 -3.20
CA PHE A 367 21.03 3.12 -2.47
C PHE A 367 20.49 2.00 -3.36
N VAL A 368 20.25 2.22 -4.66
CA VAL A 368 19.81 1.11 -5.53
C VAL A 368 20.84 -0.02 -5.57
N GLN A 369 22.12 0.32 -5.52
CA GLN A 369 23.22 -0.66 -5.58
C GLN A 369 23.48 -1.34 -4.23
N MET A 370 23.39 -0.59 -3.13
CA MET A 370 23.77 -1.10 -1.81
C MET A 370 22.62 -1.74 -1.04
N HIS A 371 21.38 -1.41 -1.37
CA HIS A 371 20.24 -1.80 -0.56
C HIS A 371 19.74 -3.23 -0.89
N PRO A 372 19.66 -4.13 0.11
CA PRO A 372 19.08 -5.48 -0.02
C PRO A 372 17.76 -5.52 -0.81
N ARG A 373 16.85 -4.57 -0.58
CA ARG A 373 15.52 -4.45 -1.22
C ARG A 373 15.52 -4.70 -2.72
N TYR A 374 16.50 -4.17 -3.47
CA TYR A 374 16.54 -4.30 -4.92
C TYR A 374 17.21 -5.60 -5.39
N LEU A 375 18.19 -6.08 -4.64
CA LEU A 375 18.76 -7.41 -4.90
C LEU A 375 17.74 -8.52 -4.59
N GLU A 376 16.99 -8.41 -3.50
CA GLU A 376 15.86 -9.30 -3.17
C GLU A 376 14.80 -9.32 -4.26
N ARG A 377 14.50 -8.16 -4.86
CA ARG A 377 13.58 -8.06 -6.00
C ARG A 377 14.12 -8.84 -7.21
N SER A 378 15.43 -8.77 -7.45
CA SER A 378 16.12 -9.53 -8.49
C SER A 378 16.16 -11.03 -8.25
N LEU A 379 16.25 -11.44 -6.98
CA LEU A 379 16.32 -12.84 -6.59
C LEU A 379 14.95 -13.49 -6.35
N GLY A 380 13.91 -12.69 -6.11
CA GLY A 380 12.56 -13.17 -5.82
C GLY A 380 12.35 -13.69 -4.39
N PHE A 381 13.27 -13.42 -3.46
CA PHE A 381 13.15 -13.80 -2.05
C PHE A 381 13.81 -12.76 -1.12
N ARG A 382 13.41 -12.76 0.15
CA ARG A 382 13.95 -11.88 1.19
C ARG A 382 15.23 -12.42 1.82
N PHE A 383 16.21 -11.57 2.09
CA PHE A 383 17.34 -11.96 2.93
C PHE A 383 16.92 -12.03 4.40
N PRO A 384 17.42 -12.99 5.19
CA PRO A 384 17.08 -13.08 6.61
C PRO A 384 17.45 -11.80 7.39
N VAL A 385 16.56 -11.38 8.29
CA VAL A 385 16.87 -10.31 9.24
C VAL A 385 17.80 -10.86 10.32
N HIS A 386 19.03 -10.38 10.36
CA HIS A 386 19.99 -10.78 11.40
C HIS A 386 19.60 -10.22 12.77
N GLU A 387 19.99 -10.93 13.84
CA GLU A 387 19.65 -10.60 15.23
C GLU A 387 19.97 -9.14 15.64
N ALA A 388 21.10 -8.60 15.15
CA ALA A 388 21.47 -7.20 15.40
C ALA A 388 20.49 -6.20 14.75
N MET A 389 19.99 -6.52 13.56
CA MET A 389 18.97 -5.72 12.89
C MET A 389 17.61 -5.90 13.56
N ALA A 390 17.23 -7.12 13.97
CA ALA A 390 15.99 -7.35 14.72
C ALA A 390 15.94 -6.53 16.01
N ARG A 391 17.04 -6.47 16.78
CA ARG A 391 17.16 -5.56 17.94
C ARG A 391 17.03 -4.09 17.57
N ALA A 392 17.63 -3.68 16.46
CA ALA A 392 17.53 -2.29 15.99
C ALA A 392 16.09 -1.92 15.60
N LEU A 393 15.36 -2.86 14.99
CA LEU A 393 13.95 -2.72 14.68
C LEU A 393 13.12 -2.60 15.95
N GLN A 394 13.35 -3.49 16.91
CA GLN A 394 12.66 -3.47 18.20
C GLN A 394 12.83 -2.12 18.92
N ASN A 395 14.08 -1.64 19.00
CA ASN A 395 14.40 -0.39 19.66
C ASN A 395 13.80 0.85 18.97
N ARG A 396 13.66 0.83 17.63
CA ARG A 396 13.21 2.00 16.85
C ARG A 396 11.71 1.99 16.59
N PHE A 397 11.10 0.83 16.42
CA PHE A 397 9.71 0.72 15.98
C PHE A 397 8.80 0.14 17.06
N GLY A 398 9.23 -0.91 17.76
CA GLY A 398 8.48 -1.61 18.82
C GLY A 398 8.60 -3.12 18.69
N ASP A 399 7.82 -3.89 19.44
CA ASP A 399 7.99 -5.35 19.50
C ASP A 399 7.29 -6.10 18.36
N GLU A 400 6.03 -5.76 18.07
CA GLU A 400 5.19 -6.49 17.10
C GLU A 400 5.02 -5.69 15.80
N PRO A 401 5.48 -6.15 14.62
CA PRO A 401 5.50 -5.33 13.41
C PRO A 401 4.14 -4.84 12.89
N THR A 402 3.08 -5.61 13.13
CA THR A 402 1.73 -5.35 12.63
C THR A 402 0.68 -5.89 13.59
N ASP A 403 -0.53 -5.36 13.48
CA ASP A 403 -1.69 -5.93 14.15
C ASP A 403 -2.17 -7.20 13.43
N ALA A 404 -2.74 -8.13 14.18
CA ALA A 404 -3.22 -9.41 13.67
C ALA A 404 -4.26 -9.24 12.53
N TRP A 405 -5.14 -8.23 12.61
CA TRP A 405 -6.11 -7.98 11.54
C TRP A 405 -5.44 -7.75 10.16
N LEU A 406 -4.40 -6.92 10.10
CA LEU A 406 -3.72 -6.62 8.84
C LEU A 406 -2.87 -7.81 8.38
N ASP A 407 -2.21 -8.49 9.32
CA ASP A 407 -1.41 -9.68 9.04
C ASP A 407 -2.24 -10.73 8.30
N GLY A 408 -3.46 -10.88 8.79
CA GLY A 408 -4.37 -11.84 8.27
C GLY A 408 -5.02 -11.54 6.95
N LEU A 409 -5.34 -10.27 6.72
CA LEU A 409 -5.82 -9.82 5.44
C LEU A 409 -4.83 -10.10 4.33
N ILE A 410 -3.56 -9.73 4.55
CA ILE A 410 -2.49 -9.95 3.57
C ILE A 410 -2.23 -11.45 3.40
N HIS A 411 -2.24 -12.22 4.50
CA HIS A 411 -2.04 -13.66 4.43
C HIS A 411 -3.12 -14.37 3.61
N LEU A 412 -4.39 -14.01 3.82
CA LEU A 412 -5.50 -14.53 3.02
C LEU A 412 -5.33 -14.17 1.54
N ARG A 413 -4.95 -12.93 1.22
CA ARG A 413 -4.68 -12.51 -0.16
C ARG A 413 -3.53 -13.28 -0.79
N TRP A 414 -2.47 -13.53 -0.03
CA TRP A 414 -1.33 -14.32 -0.48
C TRP A 414 -1.75 -15.75 -0.83
N LEU A 415 -2.49 -16.43 0.06
CA LEU A 415 -2.97 -17.80 -0.18
C LEU A 415 -3.80 -17.94 -1.45
N VAL A 416 -4.65 -16.94 -1.75
CA VAL A 416 -5.50 -16.93 -2.95
C VAL A 416 -4.69 -16.63 -4.22
N SER A 417 -3.60 -15.87 -4.12
CA SER A 417 -2.74 -15.53 -5.26
C SER A 417 -1.89 -16.70 -5.79
N THR A 418 -1.74 -17.78 -5.02
CA THR A 418 -0.87 -18.93 -5.34
C THR A 418 -1.39 -19.83 -6.48
N SER A 419 -2.65 -19.69 -6.90
CA SER A 419 -3.28 -20.62 -7.86
C SER A 419 -2.95 -20.36 -9.34
N ASP A 420 -2.45 -19.17 -9.70
CA ASP A 420 -2.31 -18.75 -11.12
C ASP A 420 -0.90 -18.94 -11.71
N THR A 421 0.11 -19.28 -10.90
CA THR A 421 1.50 -19.39 -11.40
C THR A 421 1.95 -20.85 -11.52
N LYS A 422 2.25 -21.29 -12.75
CA LYS A 422 2.70 -22.65 -13.10
C LYS A 422 4.02 -23.10 -12.47
N GLU A 423 4.79 -22.22 -11.83
CA GLU A 423 6.11 -22.58 -11.28
C GLU A 423 6.39 -21.81 -9.97
N LEU A 424 6.89 -22.53 -8.96
CA LEU A 424 7.59 -22.07 -7.74
C LEU A 424 6.80 -21.57 -6.50
N GLN A 425 5.47 -21.59 -6.45
CA GLN A 425 4.71 -21.27 -5.22
C GLN A 425 4.20 -22.56 -4.52
N PRO A 426 4.19 -22.64 -3.18
CA PRO A 426 3.47 -23.69 -2.48
C PRO A 426 2.00 -23.67 -2.89
N LYS A 427 1.37 -24.84 -3.07
CA LYS A 427 -0.09 -24.90 -3.22
C LYS A 427 -0.73 -24.28 -1.99
N SER A 428 -1.77 -23.46 -2.20
CA SER A 428 -2.60 -22.94 -1.11
C SER A 428 -2.96 -24.06 -0.14
N THR A 429 -2.79 -23.79 1.14
CA THR A 429 -3.13 -24.65 2.28
C THR A 429 -4.59 -24.54 2.66
N LEU A 430 -5.34 -23.60 2.06
CA LEU A 430 -6.78 -23.48 2.22
C LEU A 430 -7.47 -24.71 1.66
N CYS A 431 -8.58 -25.12 2.28
CA CYS A 431 -9.41 -26.17 1.71
C CYS A 431 -9.97 -25.77 0.33
N GLU A 432 -10.24 -26.75 -0.55
CA GLU A 432 -10.61 -26.50 -1.96
C GLU A 432 -11.85 -25.61 -2.11
N ASP A 433 -12.88 -25.82 -1.27
CA ASP A 433 -14.12 -25.04 -1.30
C ASP A 433 -13.89 -23.57 -0.92
N LEU A 434 -13.04 -23.33 0.10
CA LEU A 434 -12.67 -22.00 0.55
C LEU A 434 -11.84 -21.26 -0.50
N LEU A 435 -10.85 -21.94 -1.07
CA LEU A 435 -10.06 -21.39 -2.15
C LEU A 435 -10.95 -21.03 -3.35
N ALA A 436 -11.89 -21.90 -3.73
CA ALA A 436 -12.83 -21.65 -4.82
C ALA A 436 -13.72 -20.42 -4.55
N ALA A 437 -14.24 -20.27 -3.32
CA ALA A 437 -15.03 -19.10 -2.94
C ALA A 437 -14.23 -17.79 -3.03
N CYS A 438 -13.02 -17.78 -2.47
CA CYS A 438 -12.10 -16.64 -2.53
C CYS A 438 -11.74 -16.26 -3.98
N LEU A 439 -11.43 -17.24 -4.83
CA LEU A 439 -11.13 -17.03 -6.25
C LEU A 439 -12.36 -16.49 -7.01
N LYS A 440 -13.56 -17.00 -6.73
CA LYS A 440 -14.81 -16.50 -7.31
C LYS A 440 -15.03 -15.03 -6.95
N ARG A 441 -14.84 -14.64 -5.68
CA ARG A 441 -14.95 -13.21 -5.28
C ARG A 441 -13.87 -12.34 -5.90
N GLN A 442 -12.63 -12.81 -5.98
CA GLN A 442 -11.57 -12.07 -6.68
C GLN A 442 -11.93 -11.82 -8.15
N SER A 443 -12.45 -12.85 -8.84
CA SER A 443 -12.92 -12.76 -10.21
C SER A 443 -14.09 -11.76 -10.37
N GLN A 444 -15.02 -11.73 -9.42
CA GLN A 444 -16.13 -10.75 -9.43
C GLN A 444 -15.65 -9.33 -9.16
N ARG A 445 -14.74 -9.11 -8.20
CA ARG A 445 -14.12 -7.81 -7.95
C ARG A 445 -13.38 -7.28 -9.19
N LYS A 446 -12.69 -8.18 -9.90
CA LYS A 446 -12.04 -7.86 -11.19
C LYS A 446 -13.07 -7.55 -12.28
N SER A 447 -14.15 -8.32 -12.37
CA SER A 447 -15.22 -8.12 -13.34
C SER A 447 -15.99 -6.81 -13.12
N ALA A 448 -16.21 -6.41 -11.86
CA ALA A 448 -16.80 -5.12 -11.49
C ALA A 448 -15.89 -3.94 -11.84
N TRP A 449 -14.57 -4.18 -11.91
CA TRP A 449 -13.62 -3.20 -12.40
C TRP A 449 -13.65 -3.10 -13.92
N ASP A 450 -13.64 -4.20 -14.68
CA ASP A 450 -13.56 -4.19 -16.14
C ASP A 450 -14.76 -3.48 -16.83
N SER A 451 -14.51 -2.34 -17.49
CA SER A 451 -15.55 -1.53 -18.15
C SER A 451 -16.30 -2.23 -19.31
N ASN A 452 -15.76 -3.33 -19.82
CA ASN A 452 -16.38 -4.15 -20.87
C ASN A 452 -17.37 -5.20 -20.33
N HIS A 453 -17.46 -5.39 -19.01
CA HIS A 453 -18.31 -6.40 -18.37
C HIS A 453 -19.48 -5.81 -17.56
N ALA A 454 -19.68 -4.48 -17.63
CA ALA A 454 -20.76 -3.74 -16.95
C ALA A 454 -22.20 -4.19 -17.30
N GLY A 455 -22.38 -5.19 -18.16
CA GLY A 455 -23.67 -5.70 -18.61
C GLY A 455 -24.06 -7.11 -18.16
N SER A 456 -23.24 -7.87 -17.40
CA SER A 456 -23.60 -9.29 -17.11
C SER A 456 -23.62 -9.74 -15.66
N SER A 457 -23.15 -8.97 -14.67
CA SER A 457 -23.17 -9.47 -13.29
C SER A 457 -24.52 -9.19 -12.60
N LYS A 458 -25.55 -9.96 -12.94
CA LYS A 458 -26.43 -10.41 -11.84
C LYS A 458 -25.51 -11.16 -10.89
N ASN A 459 -25.50 -10.79 -9.60
CA ASN A 459 -24.80 -11.55 -8.56
C ASN A 459 -25.14 -13.04 -8.77
N PRO A 460 -24.18 -13.89 -9.22
CA PRO A 460 -24.49 -15.30 -9.32
C PRO A 460 -24.61 -15.81 -7.89
N GLU A 461 -25.77 -16.42 -7.58
CA GLU A 461 -25.99 -17.11 -6.32
C GLU A 461 -24.74 -17.94 -5.99
N ILE A 462 -24.27 -17.79 -4.74
CA ILE A 462 -23.33 -18.76 -4.20
C ILE A 462 -24.15 -20.03 -4.08
N LEU A 463 -23.99 -20.96 -5.02
CA LEU A 463 -24.48 -22.33 -4.90
C LEU A 463 -23.69 -23.00 -3.78
N THR A 464 -24.01 -22.67 -2.53
CA THR A 464 -23.89 -23.65 -1.46
C THR A 464 -25.05 -24.60 -1.67
N ASP A 465 -24.76 -25.89 -1.89
CA ASP A 465 -25.78 -26.92 -1.89
C ASP A 465 -26.41 -26.93 -0.48
N ASP A 466 -27.49 -26.17 -0.31
CA ASP A 466 -28.15 -25.93 0.97
C ASP A 466 -28.98 -27.13 1.45
N SER A 467 -29.01 -28.20 0.65
CA SER A 467 -29.79 -29.42 0.92
C SER A 467 -29.40 -30.09 2.24
N ASP A 468 -28.15 -29.95 2.70
CA ASP A 468 -27.64 -30.53 3.96
C ASP A 468 -27.76 -29.59 5.19
N ILE A 469 -28.18 -28.33 5.02
CA ILE A 469 -28.13 -27.27 6.07
C ILE A 469 -29.49 -27.06 6.75
N HIS A 470 -30.53 -27.81 6.39
CA HIS A 470 -31.85 -27.69 7.02
C HIS A 470 -31.93 -28.17 8.49
N CYS A 471 -30.81 -28.49 9.14
CA CYS A 471 -30.79 -28.65 10.60
C CYS A 471 -30.79 -27.26 11.28
N PRO A 472 -31.76 -26.97 12.17
CA PRO A 472 -31.72 -25.77 13.02
C PRO A 472 -30.40 -25.61 13.79
N CYS A 473 -29.78 -26.73 14.16
CA CYS A 473 -28.47 -26.78 14.80
C CYS A 473 -27.34 -26.15 13.98
N ALA A 474 -27.41 -26.23 12.64
CA ALA A 474 -26.42 -25.66 11.75
C ALA A 474 -26.52 -24.13 11.69
N ALA A 475 -27.74 -23.59 11.69
CA ALA A 475 -27.97 -22.14 11.64
C ALA A 475 -27.50 -21.44 12.93
N ASP A 476 -27.81 -22.03 14.09
CA ASP A 476 -27.37 -21.51 15.40
C ASP A 476 -25.84 -21.59 15.55
N TRP A 477 -25.24 -22.69 15.06
CA TRP A 477 -23.79 -22.86 15.07
C TRP A 477 -23.09 -21.86 14.16
N VAL A 478 -23.56 -21.68 12.93
CA VAL A 478 -23.00 -20.69 11.99
C VAL A 478 -23.05 -19.28 12.59
N THR A 479 -24.19 -18.92 13.20
CA THR A 479 -24.35 -17.64 13.91
C THR A 479 -23.36 -17.52 15.08
N THR A 480 -23.13 -18.61 15.80
CA THR A 480 -22.18 -18.68 16.91
C THR A 480 -20.74 -18.52 16.43
N ILE A 481 -20.29 -19.28 15.42
CA ILE A 481 -18.96 -19.16 14.82
C ILE A 481 -18.74 -17.74 14.31
N HIS A 482 -19.72 -17.18 13.60
CA HIS A 482 -19.65 -15.80 13.12
C HIS A 482 -19.45 -14.81 14.28
N THR A 483 -20.21 -14.99 15.37
CA THR A 483 -20.10 -14.17 16.58
C THR A 483 -18.72 -14.32 17.24
N LEU A 484 -18.22 -15.53 17.44
CA LEU A 484 -16.91 -15.78 18.06
C LEU A 484 -15.76 -15.28 17.20
N SER A 485 -15.81 -15.51 15.89
CA SER A 485 -14.82 -15.02 14.93
C SER A 485 -14.76 -13.50 14.89
N SER A 486 -15.89 -12.81 15.06
CA SER A 486 -15.89 -11.34 15.18
C SER A 486 -15.21 -10.83 16.46
N GLN A 487 -15.13 -11.67 17.51
CA GLN A 487 -14.53 -11.32 18.81
C GLN A 487 -13.04 -11.68 18.92
N ALA A 488 -12.57 -12.68 18.16
CA ALA A 488 -11.19 -13.13 18.19
C ALA A 488 -10.25 -12.13 17.49
N ASN A 489 -9.08 -11.81 18.04
CA ASN A 489 -8.09 -10.96 17.36
C ASN A 489 -7.09 -11.74 16.52
N ASN A 490 -6.84 -12.99 16.87
CA ASN A 490 -5.91 -13.90 16.20
C ASN A 490 -6.48 -15.34 16.23
N PRO A 491 -5.90 -16.29 15.47
CA PRO A 491 -6.38 -17.67 15.42
C PRO A 491 -6.24 -18.41 16.73
N ASP A 492 -5.24 -18.09 17.56
CA ASP A 492 -5.06 -18.77 18.84
C ASP A 492 -6.19 -18.38 19.81
N GLU A 493 -6.64 -17.12 19.78
CA GLU A 493 -7.85 -16.65 20.45
C GLU A 493 -9.12 -17.28 19.87
N LEU A 494 -9.25 -17.32 18.55
CA LEU A 494 -10.40 -17.97 17.90
C LEU A 494 -10.46 -19.45 18.27
N GLN A 495 -9.33 -20.16 18.22
CA GLN A 495 -9.23 -21.56 18.60
C GLN A 495 -9.62 -21.78 20.06
N LYS A 496 -9.22 -20.88 20.97
CA LYS A 496 -9.66 -20.91 22.38
C LYS A 496 -11.18 -20.67 22.51
N LEU A 497 -11.72 -19.68 21.80
CA LEU A 497 -13.15 -19.35 21.81
C LEU A 497 -13.99 -20.50 21.25
N LEU A 498 -13.57 -21.08 20.13
CA LEU A 498 -14.16 -22.28 19.54
C LEU A 498 -14.12 -23.45 20.54
N GLY A 499 -12.99 -23.66 21.22
CA GLY A 499 -12.89 -24.66 22.28
C GLY A 499 -13.84 -24.41 23.46
N SER A 500 -14.13 -23.15 23.80
CA SER A 500 -14.99 -22.79 24.93
C SER A 500 -16.48 -23.05 24.69
N VAL A 501 -16.98 -22.76 23.48
CA VAL A 501 -18.38 -23.03 23.10
C VAL A 501 -18.67 -24.53 23.00
N MET A 502 -17.63 -25.33 22.78
CA MET A 502 -17.74 -26.79 22.69
C MET A 502 -17.72 -27.50 24.04
N ASN A 503 -17.38 -26.80 25.14
CA ASN A 503 -17.39 -27.38 26.48
C ASN A 503 -18.80 -27.52 27.09
N ASP A 504 -19.82 -26.84 26.54
CA ASP A 504 -21.20 -26.95 27.02
C ASP A 504 -21.94 -28.21 26.49
N ASN A 505 -21.40 -28.93 25.50
CA ASN A 505 -22.10 -30.03 24.80
C ASN A 505 -21.29 -31.35 24.67
N SER A 506 -20.59 -31.75 25.74
CA SER A 506 -19.91 -33.04 25.94
C SER A 506 -18.65 -33.34 25.09
N VAL A 507 -17.54 -33.44 25.84
CA VAL A 507 -16.14 -33.82 25.51
C VAL A 507 -15.38 -32.82 24.61
N PRO A 508 -14.34 -32.14 25.12
CA PRO A 508 -13.52 -31.25 24.32
C PRO A 508 -12.82 -32.03 23.21
N PHE A 509 -12.85 -31.48 21.99
CA PHE A 509 -12.08 -32.01 20.89
C PHE A 509 -10.57 -31.98 21.22
N SER A 510 -9.90 -33.11 21.07
CA SER A 510 -8.44 -33.20 21.16
C SER A 510 -7.79 -32.28 20.13
N ALA A 511 -6.51 -31.91 20.32
CA ALA A 511 -5.75 -31.14 19.33
C ALA A 511 -5.79 -31.77 17.92
N GLY A 512 -5.92 -33.11 17.83
CA GLY A 512 -6.10 -33.84 16.58
C GLY A 512 -7.47 -33.63 15.90
N GLN A 513 -8.51 -33.32 16.67
CA GLN A 513 -9.85 -33.01 16.14
C GLN A 513 -9.97 -31.53 15.76
N LEU A 514 -9.25 -30.62 16.44
CA LEU A 514 -9.08 -29.25 15.96
C LEU A 514 -8.28 -29.21 14.65
N SER A 515 -7.30 -30.10 14.44
CA SER A 515 -6.64 -30.24 13.14
C SER A 515 -7.52 -30.81 12.02
N THR A 516 -8.68 -31.41 12.35
CA THR A 516 -9.69 -31.80 11.34
C THR A 516 -10.64 -30.66 10.93
N VAL A 517 -10.64 -29.53 11.67
CA VAL A 517 -11.43 -28.34 11.33
C VAL A 517 -10.86 -27.61 10.11
N GLY A 518 -9.55 -27.73 9.91
CA GLY A 518 -8.80 -27.10 8.84
C GLY A 518 -7.36 -26.85 9.27
N SER A 519 -6.54 -26.42 8.32
CA SER A 519 -5.22 -25.85 8.60
C SER A 519 -5.34 -24.59 9.49
N ARG A 520 -4.23 -24.15 10.09
CA ARG A 520 -4.18 -22.86 10.80
C ARG A 520 -4.61 -21.71 9.88
N ASP A 521 -4.38 -21.84 8.58
CA ASP A 521 -4.72 -20.85 7.56
C ASP A 521 -6.23 -20.79 7.30
N ASP A 522 -6.95 -21.92 7.44
CA ASP A 522 -8.41 -21.95 7.41
C ASP A 522 -9.01 -21.21 8.63
N ILE A 523 -8.47 -21.44 9.84
CA ILE A 523 -8.87 -20.70 11.06
C ILE A 523 -8.49 -19.22 10.96
N TRP A 524 -7.38 -18.93 10.29
CA TRP A 524 -6.94 -17.57 10.06
C TRP A 524 -7.92 -16.85 9.10
N ALA A 525 -8.27 -17.49 7.98
CA ALA A 525 -9.26 -16.99 7.04
C ALA A 525 -10.58 -16.66 7.75
N LEU A 526 -11.10 -17.56 8.60
CA LEU A 526 -12.29 -17.38 9.45
C LEU A 526 -12.32 -16.14 10.31
N CYS A 527 -11.17 -15.77 10.87
CA CYS A 527 -11.05 -14.65 11.77
C CYS A 527 -11.11 -13.33 10.99
N MET A 528 -10.43 -13.26 9.84
CA MET A 528 -10.30 -12.02 9.06
C MET A 528 -11.56 -11.68 8.31
N ALA A 529 -12.09 -12.68 7.66
CA ALA A 529 -13.45 -12.79 7.23
C ALA A 529 -14.53 -11.92 7.87
N CYS A 530 -14.82 -12.26 9.12
CA CYS A 530 -15.92 -11.70 9.89
C CYS A 530 -15.62 -10.24 10.27
N LYS A 531 -14.38 -9.77 10.04
CA LYS A 531 -13.93 -8.42 10.32
C LYS A 531 -13.87 -7.51 9.10
N VAL A 532 -13.93 -8.05 7.88
CA VAL A 532 -13.55 -7.30 6.66
C VAL A 532 -14.75 -6.97 5.77
N ASP A 533 -15.82 -7.76 5.79
CA ASP A 533 -17.09 -7.43 5.12
C ASP A 533 -18.18 -8.41 5.58
N CYS A 534 -18.89 -8.07 6.66
CA CYS A 534 -20.03 -8.86 7.13
C CYS A 534 -21.33 -8.27 6.54
N SER A 535 -21.72 -8.75 5.36
CA SER A 535 -23.09 -8.60 4.84
C SER A 535 -23.86 -9.93 4.95
N ASN A 536 -25.19 -9.90 4.82
CA ASN A 536 -26.05 -11.08 4.98
C ASN A 536 -25.77 -12.23 3.98
N ASP A 537 -24.99 -11.96 2.93
CA ASP A 537 -24.49 -12.92 1.93
C ASP A 537 -22.94 -12.99 1.93
N CYS A 538 -22.32 -12.88 3.12
CA CYS A 538 -20.87 -12.92 3.19
C CYS A 538 -20.35 -14.35 2.91
N GLU A 539 -19.21 -14.43 2.23
CA GLU A 539 -18.49 -15.68 1.90
C GLU A 539 -18.21 -16.56 3.15
N TRP A 540 -18.27 -15.94 4.32
CA TRP A 540 -18.07 -16.55 5.64
C TRP A 540 -19.27 -17.32 6.16
N LEU A 541 -20.47 -17.06 5.65
CA LEU A 541 -21.63 -17.92 5.86
C LEU A 541 -21.43 -19.25 5.11
N ALA A 542 -20.94 -19.22 3.87
CA ALA A 542 -20.55 -20.42 3.11
C ALA A 542 -19.37 -21.16 3.77
N PHE A 543 -18.44 -20.40 4.35
CA PHE A 543 -17.34 -20.93 5.17
C PHE A 543 -17.84 -21.66 6.43
N ALA A 544 -18.66 -21.00 7.25
CA ALA A 544 -19.18 -21.59 8.48
C ALA A 544 -20.02 -22.84 8.18
N LYS A 545 -20.71 -22.85 7.03
CA LYS A 545 -21.37 -24.03 6.46
C LYS A 545 -20.37 -25.16 6.12
N TYR A 546 -19.20 -24.87 5.54
CA TYR A 546 -18.14 -25.86 5.30
C TYR A 546 -17.56 -26.44 6.60
N VAL A 547 -17.20 -25.58 7.55
CA VAL A 547 -16.69 -25.99 8.87
C VAL A 547 -17.71 -26.86 9.59
N TRP A 548 -18.99 -26.51 9.51
CA TRP A 548 -20.08 -27.36 9.98
C TRP A 548 -20.07 -28.74 9.32
N LYS A 549 -19.95 -28.83 7.98
CA LYS A 549 -19.86 -30.12 7.27
C LYS A 549 -18.70 -30.97 7.78
N GLN A 550 -17.55 -30.36 8.10
CA GLN A 550 -16.40 -31.05 8.68
C GLN A 550 -16.64 -31.48 10.13
N PHE A 551 -17.20 -30.61 10.99
CA PHE A 551 -17.58 -30.95 12.37
C PHE A 551 -18.64 -32.05 12.44
N TYR A 552 -19.66 -31.97 11.59
CA TYR A 552 -20.72 -32.97 11.49
C TYR A 552 -20.14 -34.31 11.04
N SER A 553 -19.30 -34.32 10.00
CA SER A 553 -18.64 -35.55 9.52
C SER A 553 -17.69 -36.15 10.58
N ALA A 554 -16.86 -35.34 11.24
CA ALA A 554 -15.91 -35.80 12.25
C ALA A 554 -16.60 -36.33 13.53
N SER A 555 -17.70 -35.69 13.96
CA SER A 555 -18.50 -36.15 15.11
C SER A 555 -19.26 -37.45 14.79
N HIS A 556 -19.73 -37.63 13.55
CA HIS A 556 -20.46 -38.84 13.13
C HIS A 556 -19.55 -40.04 12.84
N ILE A 557 -18.30 -39.82 12.43
CA ILE A 557 -17.28 -40.88 12.31
C ILE A 557 -16.84 -41.39 13.68
N GLY A 558 -16.82 -40.53 14.70
CA GLY A 558 -16.45 -40.90 16.07
C GLY A 558 -17.55 -41.58 16.90
N GLN A 559 -18.83 -41.43 16.52
CA GLN A 559 -19.96 -41.86 17.36
C GLN A 559 -20.74 -43.09 16.87
N GLY A 560 -20.46 -43.64 15.69
CA GLY A 560 -21.10 -44.88 15.23
C GLY A 560 -22.64 -44.85 15.34
N CYS A 561 -23.31 -44.00 14.56
CA CYS A 561 -24.77 -43.88 14.38
C CYS A 561 -25.64 -43.75 15.64
N HIS A 562 -26.39 -42.65 15.78
CA HIS A 562 -27.82 -42.71 16.15
C HIS A 562 -28.57 -41.42 15.79
N ALA A 563 -29.50 -41.53 14.83
CA ALA A 563 -30.49 -40.51 14.45
C ALA A 563 -31.60 -40.31 15.52
N GLY A 564 -31.28 -40.29 16.81
CA GLY A 564 -32.26 -40.55 17.87
C GLY A 564 -32.34 -39.57 19.05
N THR A 565 -31.47 -38.57 19.19
CA THR A 565 -31.29 -37.93 20.53
C THR A 565 -31.37 -36.40 20.58
N PHE A 566 -32.04 -35.74 19.63
CA PHE A 566 -32.17 -34.26 19.68
C PHE A 566 -33.59 -33.72 19.92
N THR A 567 -34.58 -34.57 20.23
CA THR A 567 -35.92 -34.11 20.61
C THR A 567 -36.00 -33.56 22.05
N LYS A 568 -34.90 -33.58 22.82
CA LYS A 568 -34.90 -33.14 24.23
C LYS A 568 -34.42 -31.69 24.46
N LEU A 569 -33.82 -31.03 23.46
CA LEU A 569 -33.17 -29.73 23.67
C LEU A 569 -34.07 -28.49 23.45
N LYS A 570 -35.38 -28.66 23.21
CA LYS A 570 -36.30 -27.52 23.07
C LYS A 570 -36.88 -27.03 24.40
N ASN A 571 -36.67 -27.76 25.49
CA ASN A 571 -37.29 -27.44 26.79
C ASN A 571 -36.36 -26.80 27.83
N ASP A 572 -35.03 -26.77 27.61
CA ASP A 572 -34.07 -26.28 28.62
C ASP A 572 -33.49 -24.89 28.33
N ILE A 573 -33.89 -24.23 27.23
CA ILE A 573 -33.57 -22.81 26.98
C ILE A 573 -34.88 -22.03 27.14
N GLY A 574 -35.08 -21.45 28.32
CA GLY A 574 -36.29 -20.73 28.74
C GLY A 574 -36.56 -19.44 27.96
N PHE A 575 -37.02 -19.56 26.71
CA PHE A 575 -37.71 -18.49 25.99
C PHE A 575 -39.23 -18.68 26.11
N ASN A 576 -39.85 -17.98 27.06
CA ASN A 576 -41.30 -17.79 27.08
C ASN A 576 -41.69 -16.84 25.94
N ILE A 577 -42.11 -17.40 24.79
CA ILE A 577 -42.86 -16.66 23.78
C ILE A 577 -44.35 -16.93 24.02
N THR A 578 -45.02 -15.97 24.64
CA THR A 578 -46.48 -15.94 24.78
C THR A 578 -47.10 -15.73 23.39
N MET A 579 -47.59 -16.79 22.76
CA MET A 579 -48.49 -16.66 21.61
C MET A 579 -49.93 -16.51 22.08
N THR A 580 -50.45 -15.29 21.98
CA THR A 580 -51.88 -14.98 22.07
C THR A 580 -52.58 -15.65 20.89
N LYS A 581 -53.37 -16.69 21.16
CA LYS A 581 -54.34 -17.23 20.20
C LYS A 581 -55.47 -16.22 20.01
N VAL A 582 -55.75 -15.86 18.77
CA VAL A 582 -57.07 -15.38 18.35
C VAL A 582 -57.69 -16.48 17.48
N ARG A 583 -58.80 -17.03 17.99
CA ARG A 583 -59.92 -17.68 17.29
C ARG A 583 -61.14 -16.85 17.73
N ASP A 584 -62.11 -16.43 16.92
CA ASP A 584 -62.56 -16.84 15.59
C ASP A 584 -62.72 -15.63 14.66
#